data_AF-G4FN71-F1
#
_entry.id   AF-G4FN71-F1
#
_cell.length_a   1.000
_cell.length_b   1.000
_cell.length_c   1.000
_cell.angle_alpha   90.00
_cell.angle_beta   90.00
_cell.angle_gamma   90.00
#
_symmetry.space_group_name_H-M   'P 1'
#
loop_
_entity.id
_entity.type
_entity.pdbx_description
1 polymer ?
#
loop_
_entity_poly.entity_id
_entity_poly.type
_entity_poly.pdbx_seq_one_letter_code
_entity_poly.pdbx_strand_id
1 'polypeptide(L)'
;MQQGETPLQLAEENLVLRHRIVRHQANARRKYLNRRFQAEEVQRGWHRNRLRLSARQLTFPDAAELEQFTHPGQRQLNRRHPHRYWHWPEASKARPSRSVICLYGCENDSALLDTFYSSPLWTLIRQRKDTLLLEVWGGSTSGDQFDGRRLTLNTPENYRQLSLKTLQMLRWCSRELRMKQLIKMDLTSIPTRANW
;
A
#
# COMPACT_ATOMS: atom_id res chain seq x y z
N MET A 1 -3.67 16.24 59.66
CA MET A 1 -2.78 16.05 58.49
C MET A 1 -3.64 16.07 57.24
N GLN A 2 -3.59 17.16 56.47
CA GLN A 2 -4.31 17.27 55.19
C GLN A 2 -3.54 16.50 54.11
N GLN A 3 -4.18 15.52 53.47
CA GLN A 3 -3.66 14.89 52.27
C GLN A 3 -3.76 15.90 51.13
N GLY A 4 -2.61 16.45 50.72
CA GLY A 4 -2.52 17.34 49.58
C GLY A 4 -2.92 16.60 48.30
N GLU A 5 -3.94 17.11 47.62
CA GLU A 5 -4.34 16.65 46.29
C GLU A 5 -3.12 16.77 45.36
N THR A 6 -2.64 15.64 44.85
CA THR A 6 -1.55 15.68 43.87
C THR A 6 -2.14 16.19 42.55
N PRO A 7 -1.64 17.32 42.01
CA PRO A 7 -2.18 17.88 40.78
C PRO A 7 -2.00 16.89 39.63
N LEU A 8 -3.01 16.84 38.76
CA LEU A 8 -3.09 15.94 37.61
C LEU A 8 -1.87 16.18 36.69
N GLN A 9 -0.90 15.26 36.69
CA GLN A 9 0.28 15.36 35.82
C GLN A 9 -0.08 14.90 34.39
N LEU A 10 0.02 15.82 33.43
CA LEU A 10 -0.06 15.51 32.01
C LEU A 10 1.34 15.12 31.51
N ALA A 11 1.46 14.00 30.80
CA ALA A 11 2.72 13.59 30.20
C ALA A 11 3.17 14.59 29.11
N GLU A 12 4.47 14.93 29.09
CA GLU A 12 5.07 15.89 28.12
C GLU A 12 4.95 15.43 26.66
N GLU A 13 4.89 14.13 26.43
CA GLU A 13 4.81 13.58 25.09
C GLU A 13 3.36 13.48 24.63
N ASN A 14 3.05 14.23 23.57
CA ASN A 14 1.85 14.06 22.76
C ASN A 14 1.69 12.57 22.36
N LEU A 15 0.87 11.83 23.11
CA LEU A 15 0.51 10.42 22.88
C LEU A 15 -0.40 10.26 21.66
N VAL A 16 -0.06 10.91 20.55
CA VAL A 16 -0.94 11.08 19.38
C VAL A 16 -1.30 9.73 18.76
N LEU A 17 -0.50 8.66 18.92
CA LEU A 17 -0.80 7.35 18.33
C LEU A 17 -0.32 6.12 19.14
N ARG A 18 -0.68 5.95 20.42
CA ARG A 18 -0.63 4.59 21.04
C ARG A 18 -1.74 3.66 20.55
N HIS A 19 -2.68 4.17 19.75
CA HIS A 19 -3.69 3.37 19.08
C HIS A 19 -3.26 3.05 17.64
N ARG A 20 -2.93 1.79 17.37
CA ARG A 20 -2.74 1.27 16.00
C ARG A 20 -3.90 1.70 15.11
N ILE A 21 -3.64 2.56 14.14
CA ILE A 21 -4.65 3.07 13.21
C ILE A 21 -5.27 1.90 12.45
N VAL A 22 -6.59 1.92 12.27
CA VAL A 22 -7.28 0.94 11.45
C VAL A 22 -7.06 1.28 9.98
N ARG A 23 -6.55 0.32 9.20
CA ARG A 23 -6.16 0.56 7.79
C ARG A 23 -7.24 0.23 6.76
N HIS A 24 -8.21 -0.62 7.11
CA HIS A 24 -9.31 -1.05 6.23
C HIS A 24 -10.43 -1.70 7.06
N GLN A 25 -11.62 -1.88 6.46
CA GLN A 25 -12.83 -2.41 7.10
C GLN A 25 -12.60 -3.74 7.84
N ALA A 26 -11.95 -4.71 7.20
CA ALA A 26 -11.66 -6.01 7.81
C ALA A 26 -10.71 -5.88 9.02
N ASN A 27 -9.76 -4.94 8.97
CA ASN A 27 -8.89 -4.64 10.09
C ASN A 27 -9.67 -4.06 11.28
N ALA A 28 -10.66 -3.20 11.03
CA ALA A 28 -11.55 -2.64 12.05
C ALA A 28 -12.32 -3.75 12.78
N ARG A 29 -12.94 -4.64 11.99
CA ARG A 29 -13.73 -5.77 12.49
C ARG A 29 -12.90 -6.69 13.37
N ARG A 30 -11.73 -7.13 12.89
CA ARG A 30 -10.81 -7.97 13.66
C ARG A 30 -10.34 -7.30 14.95
N LYS A 31 -10.11 -5.98 14.91
CA LYS A 31 -9.61 -5.23 16.07
C LYS A 31 -10.67 -5.02 17.16
N TYR A 32 -11.94 -4.86 16.78
CA TYR A 32 -12.97 -4.40 17.71
C TYR A 32 -14.08 -5.41 18.01
N LEU A 33 -14.49 -6.27 17.07
CA LEU A 33 -15.62 -7.20 17.31
C LEU A 33 -15.32 -8.24 18.39
N ASN A 34 -14.09 -8.74 18.41
CA ASN A 34 -13.70 -9.83 19.31
C ASN A 34 -12.94 -9.32 20.54
N ARG A 35 -12.97 -8.00 20.80
CA ARG A 35 -12.20 -7.41 21.88
C ARG A 35 -12.89 -7.70 23.21
N ARG A 36 -12.17 -8.37 24.10
CA ARG A 36 -12.56 -8.57 25.50
C ARG A 36 -11.82 -7.56 26.37
N PHE A 37 -12.52 -7.04 27.38
CA PHE A 37 -11.97 -6.12 28.37
C PHE A 37 -11.98 -6.81 29.73
N GLN A 38 -11.07 -6.41 30.61
CA GLN A 38 -11.04 -6.96 31.96
C GLN A 38 -12.30 -6.53 32.73
N ALA A 39 -12.84 -7.42 33.57
CA ALA A 39 -14.11 -7.19 34.24
C ALA A 39 -14.02 -5.97 35.19
N GLU A 40 -12.88 -5.78 35.84
CA GLU A 40 -12.62 -4.69 36.78
C GLU A 40 -12.62 -3.33 36.06
N GLU A 41 -12.07 -3.26 34.84
CA GLU A 41 -12.10 -2.03 34.02
C GLU A 41 -13.53 -1.67 33.62
N VAL A 42 -14.31 -2.68 33.24
CA VAL A 42 -15.73 -2.49 32.88
C VAL A 42 -16.57 -2.05 34.08
N GLN A 43 -16.33 -2.63 35.26
CA GLN A 43 -16.98 -2.22 36.51
C GLN A 43 -16.67 -0.77 36.87
N ARG A 44 -15.42 -0.32 36.67
CA ARG A 44 -15.00 1.09 36.78
C ARG A 44 -15.62 2.02 35.71
N GLY A 45 -16.45 1.48 34.82
CA GLY A 45 -17.13 2.23 33.76
C GLY A 45 -16.31 2.42 32.50
N TRP A 46 -15.10 1.86 32.43
CA TRP A 46 -14.25 1.97 31.25
C TRP A 46 -14.78 1.07 30.13
N HIS A 47 -14.57 1.49 28.89
CA HIS A 47 -14.89 0.71 27.68
C HIS A 47 -16.36 0.35 27.47
N ARG A 48 -17.31 0.90 28.26
CA ARG A 48 -18.76 0.62 28.12
C ARG A 48 -19.28 0.79 26.68
N ASN A 49 -18.83 1.85 26.01
CA ASN A 49 -19.14 2.17 24.61
C ASN A 49 -18.49 1.21 23.58
N ARG A 50 -17.70 0.21 24.01
CA ARG A 50 -17.00 -0.75 23.16
C ARG A 50 -17.41 -2.21 23.39
N LEU A 51 -18.26 -2.50 24.37
CA LEU A 51 -18.67 -3.88 24.74
C LEU A 51 -19.66 -4.52 23.77
N ARG A 52 -20.36 -3.74 22.96
CA ARG A 52 -21.44 -4.21 22.07
C ARG A 52 -21.29 -3.67 20.65
N LEU A 53 -20.06 -3.53 20.18
CA LEU A 53 -19.81 -3.11 18.80
C LEU A 53 -20.26 -4.22 17.85
N SER A 54 -21.25 -3.93 17.01
CA SER A 54 -21.67 -4.79 15.91
C SER A 54 -20.86 -4.53 14.64
N ALA A 55 -20.85 -5.50 13.73
CA ALA A 55 -20.21 -5.33 12.42
C ALA A 55 -20.80 -4.14 11.64
N ARG A 56 -22.11 -3.88 11.81
CA ARG A 56 -22.80 -2.73 11.22
C ARG A 56 -22.27 -1.40 11.78
N GLN A 57 -22.12 -1.28 13.09
CA GLN A 57 -21.55 -0.08 13.74
C GLN A 57 -20.08 0.16 13.41
N LEU A 58 -19.37 -0.86 12.95
CA LEU A 58 -17.99 -0.75 12.48
C LEU A 58 -17.87 -0.53 10.98
N THR A 59 -18.98 -0.49 10.24
CA THR A 59 -18.96 -0.30 8.79
C THR A 59 -18.58 1.14 8.48
N PHE A 60 -17.57 1.32 7.64
CA PHE A 60 -17.15 2.63 7.18
C PHE A 60 -18.22 3.21 6.25
N PRO A 61 -18.48 4.53 6.32
CA PRO A 61 -19.30 5.22 5.35
C PRO A 61 -18.67 5.16 3.95
N ASP A 62 -19.44 5.57 2.93
CA ASP A 62 -18.89 5.71 1.58
C ASP A 62 -17.72 6.70 1.57
N ALA A 63 -16.75 6.50 0.67
CA ALA A 63 -15.63 7.43 0.51
C ALA A 63 -16.09 8.88 0.24
N ALA A 64 -17.25 9.07 -0.41
CA ALA A 64 -17.85 10.38 -0.66
C ALA A 64 -18.35 11.08 0.62
N GLU A 65 -18.61 10.33 1.69
CA GLU A 65 -19.06 10.84 2.99
C GLU A 65 -17.89 11.11 3.95
N LEU A 66 -16.66 10.81 3.53
CA LEU A 66 -15.46 10.96 4.35
C LEU A 66 -14.84 12.34 4.17
N GLU A 67 -14.26 12.85 5.27
CA GLU A 67 -13.53 14.11 5.23
C GLU A 67 -12.08 13.88 4.79
N GLN A 68 -11.63 14.76 3.91
CA GLN A 68 -10.33 14.63 3.27
C GLN A 68 -9.27 15.41 4.03
N PHE A 69 -8.13 14.75 4.25
CA PHE A 69 -6.92 15.48 4.53
C PHE A 69 -6.40 16.13 3.26
N THR A 70 -6.13 17.44 3.31
CA THR A 70 -5.54 18.15 2.17
C THR A 70 -4.02 17.99 2.13
N HIS A 71 -3.37 17.77 3.29
CA HIS A 71 -1.93 17.51 3.38
C HIS A 71 -1.50 16.82 4.70
N PRO A 72 -0.35 16.10 4.74
CA PRO A 72 0.16 15.40 5.93
C PRO A 72 0.34 16.26 7.20
N GLY A 73 0.65 17.55 7.02
CA GLY A 73 0.86 18.49 8.12
C GLY A 73 -0.43 19.04 8.75
N GLN A 74 -1.63 18.66 8.27
CA GLN A 74 -2.88 19.29 8.72
C GLN A 74 -3.14 18.94 10.19
N ARG A 75 -3.15 19.97 11.06
CA ARG A 75 -3.43 19.83 12.50
C ARG A 75 -4.82 20.33 12.88
N GLN A 76 -5.36 21.29 12.12
CA GLN A 76 -6.70 21.81 12.33
C GLN A 76 -7.73 20.90 11.64
N LEU A 77 -8.24 19.94 12.41
CA LEU A 77 -9.32 19.07 11.96
C LEU A 77 -10.66 19.77 12.18
N ASN A 78 -11.56 19.68 11.20
CA ASN A 78 -12.94 20.15 11.38
C ASN A 78 -13.65 19.26 12.42
N ARG A 79 -13.99 19.84 13.58
CA ARG A 79 -14.60 19.17 14.75
C ARG A 79 -16.12 19.29 14.82
N ARG A 80 -16.77 19.89 13.80
CA ARG A 80 -18.22 20.16 13.84
C ARG A 80 -19.08 18.89 13.89
N HIS A 81 -18.55 17.72 13.52
CA HIS A 81 -19.25 16.44 13.67
C HIS A 81 -18.35 15.39 14.37
N PRO A 82 -18.79 14.80 15.50
CA PRO A 82 -17.95 13.94 16.35
C PRO A 82 -17.74 12.51 15.81
N HIS A 83 -18.42 12.11 14.74
CA HIS A 83 -18.33 10.78 14.12
C HIS A 83 -17.76 10.90 12.70
N ARG A 84 -16.44 11.09 12.57
CA ARG A 84 -15.81 11.22 11.24
C ARG A 84 -14.70 10.20 11.02
N TYR A 85 -14.79 9.53 9.87
CA TYR A 85 -13.68 8.78 9.30
C TYR A 85 -12.98 9.70 8.31
N TRP A 86 -11.65 9.76 8.39
CA TRP A 86 -10.83 10.57 7.51
C TRP A 86 -10.14 9.68 6.50
N HIS A 87 -9.97 10.19 5.28
CA HIS A 87 -9.25 9.46 4.25
C HIS A 87 -8.26 10.35 3.50
N TRP A 88 -7.24 9.72 2.92
CA TRP A 88 -6.29 10.38 2.04
C TRP A 88 -6.86 10.40 0.61
N PRO A 89 -6.93 11.56 -0.06
CA PRO A 89 -7.45 11.68 -1.42
C PRO A 89 -6.74 10.74 -2.40
N GLU A 90 -5.42 10.54 -2.28
CA GLU A 90 -4.65 9.66 -3.14
C GLU A 90 -5.07 8.19 -3.03
N ALA A 91 -5.47 7.75 -1.83
CA ALA A 91 -5.96 6.39 -1.59
C ALA A 91 -7.34 6.13 -2.24
N SER A 92 -8.01 7.20 -2.67
CA SER A 92 -9.44 7.21 -3.00
C SER A 92 -9.70 7.51 -4.47
N LYS A 93 -8.72 8.06 -5.18
CA LYS A 93 -8.75 8.15 -6.65
C LYS A 93 -8.96 6.75 -7.24
N ALA A 94 -9.97 6.61 -8.08
CA ALA A 94 -10.23 5.42 -8.87
C ALA A 94 -9.13 5.22 -9.93
N ARG A 95 -7.91 4.89 -9.50
CA ARG A 95 -6.90 4.35 -10.41
C ARG A 95 -7.41 2.98 -10.87
N PRO A 96 -7.51 2.71 -12.19
CA PRO A 96 -7.91 1.40 -12.65
C PRO A 96 -6.95 0.37 -12.08
N SER A 97 -7.48 -0.58 -11.32
CA SER A 97 -6.68 -1.67 -10.78
C SER A 97 -6.31 -2.60 -11.93
N ARG A 98 -5.02 -2.66 -12.26
CA ARG A 98 -4.50 -3.47 -13.37
C ARG A 98 -3.67 -4.64 -12.86
N SER A 99 -3.54 -5.68 -13.68
CA SER A 99 -2.46 -6.64 -13.52
C SER A 99 -1.18 -5.98 -14.03
N VAL A 100 -0.10 -6.02 -13.24
CA VAL A 100 1.20 -5.49 -13.65
C VAL A 100 2.12 -6.66 -13.94
N ILE A 101 2.67 -6.72 -15.14
CA ILE A 101 3.70 -7.70 -15.52
C ILE A 101 5.01 -6.94 -15.60
N CYS A 102 5.94 -7.27 -14.71
CA CYS A 102 7.29 -6.74 -14.71
C CYS A 102 8.20 -7.72 -15.47
N LEU A 103 8.54 -7.37 -16.70
CA LEU A 103 9.53 -8.06 -17.52
C LEU A 103 10.92 -7.64 -17.07
N TYR A 104 11.62 -8.57 -16.43
CA TYR A 104 12.81 -8.31 -15.66
C TYR A 104 14.03 -8.85 -16.41
N GLY A 105 15.02 -8.01 -16.67
CA GLY A 105 16.28 -8.45 -17.25
C GLY A 105 17.37 -7.40 -17.14
N CYS A 106 18.54 -7.72 -17.65
CA CYS A 106 19.71 -6.85 -17.64
C CYS A 106 20.21 -6.53 -19.05
N GLU A 107 21.23 -5.67 -19.16
CA GLU A 107 21.82 -5.28 -20.45
C GLU A 107 22.19 -6.50 -21.31
N ASN A 108 22.71 -7.55 -20.67
CA ASN A 108 23.04 -8.82 -21.32
C ASN A 108 21.81 -9.58 -21.86
N ASP A 109 20.62 -9.34 -21.30
CA ASP A 109 19.36 -9.97 -21.72
C ASP A 109 18.60 -9.13 -22.76
N SER A 110 19.15 -7.99 -23.19
CA SER A 110 18.45 -7.06 -24.09
C SER A 110 18.00 -7.72 -25.40
N ALA A 111 18.80 -8.64 -25.96
CA ALA A 111 18.43 -9.41 -27.15
C ALA A 111 17.22 -10.35 -26.93
N LEU A 112 16.93 -10.76 -25.68
CA LEU A 112 15.76 -11.58 -25.36
C LEU A 112 14.45 -10.79 -25.43
N LEU A 113 14.50 -9.45 -25.43
CA LEU A 113 13.32 -8.62 -25.64
C LEU A 113 12.70 -8.88 -27.02
N ASP A 114 13.51 -9.01 -28.06
CA ASP A 114 13.02 -9.25 -29.42
C ASP A 114 12.33 -10.62 -29.52
N THR A 115 12.88 -11.61 -28.82
CA THR A 115 12.25 -12.93 -28.67
C THR A 115 10.90 -12.80 -27.97
N PHE A 116 10.84 -12.07 -26.85
CA PHE A 116 9.59 -11.85 -26.12
C PHE A 116 8.54 -11.14 -26.99
N TYR A 117 8.91 -10.07 -27.69
CA TYR A 117 8.00 -9.30 -28.54
C TYR A 117 7.56 -10.04 -29.79
N SER A 118 8.29 -11.08 -30.18
CA SER A 118 7.88 -11.99 -31.25
C SER A 118 7.06 -13.19 -30.74
N SER A 119 6.86 -13.31 -29.42
CA SER A 119 6.24 -14.49 -28.81
C SER A 119 4.70 -14.45 -28.82
N PRO A 120 4.03 -15.62 -28.79
CA PRO A 120 2.59 -15.70 -28.55
C PRO A 120 2.17 -15.07 -27.21
N LEU A 121 3.04 -15.13 -26.20
CA LEU A 121 2.78 -14.55 -24.88
C LEU A 121 2.63 -13.02 -24.94
N TRP A 122 3.49 -12.34 -25.71
CA TRP A 122 3.34 -10.90 -25.93
C TRP A 122 2.01 -10.56 -26.59
N THR A 123 1.59 -11.33 -27.60
CA THR A 123 0.31 -11.14 -28.27
C THR A 123 -0.86 -11.24 -27.28
N LEU A 124 -0.83 -12.24 -26.39
CA LEU A 124 -1.82 -12.39 -25.32
C LEU A 124 -1.81 -11.21 -24.36
N ILE A 125 -0.64 -10.77 -23.90
CA ILE A 125 -0.52 -9.65 -22.95
C ILE A 125 -1.03 -8.34 -23.56
N ARG A 126 -0.65 -8.03 -24.80
CA ARG A 126 -1.02 -6.78 -25.49
C ARG A 126 -2.54 -6.66 -25.72
N GLN A 127 -3.25 -7.77 -25.91
CA GLN A 127 -4.71 -7.76 -26.09
C GLN A 127 -5.48 -7.45 -24.80
N ARG A 128 -4.83 -7.55 -23.62
CA ARG A 128 -5.47 -7.31 -22.33
C ARG A 128 -5.48 -5.83 -21.95
N LYS A 129 -6.65 -5.21 -22.03
CA LYS A 129 -6.87 -3.80 -21.62
C LYS A 129 -6.65 -3.54 -20.12
N ASP A 130 -6.68 -4.59 -19.30
CA ASP A 130 -6.52 -4.55 -17.84
C ASP A 130 -5.08 -4.83 -17.38
N THR A 131 -4.12 -4.90 -18.31
CA THR A 131 -2.74 -5.31 -18.02
C THR A 131 -1.76 -4.21 -18.40
N LEU A 132 -0.82 -3.92 -17.51
CA LEU A 132 0.32 -3.06 -17.75
C LEU A 132 1.58 -3.93 -17.82
N LEU A 133 2.30 -3.86 -18.94
CA LEU A 133 3.63 -4.45 -19.07
C LEU A 133 4.67 -3.37 -18.75
N LEU A 134 5.61 -3.70 -17.87
CA LEU A 134 6.75 -2.86 -17.49
C LEU A 134 8.04 -3.61 -17.80
N GLU A 135 8.94 -3.00 -18.57
CA GLU A 135 10.31 -3.47 -18.65
C GLU A 135 11.09 -2.91 -17.44
N VAL A 136 11.77 -3.76 -16.67
CA VAL A 136 12.45 -3.35 -15.43
C VAL A 136 13.95 -3.50 -15.56
N TRP A 137 14.63 -2.36 -15.53
CA TRP A 137 16.08 -2.20 -15.69
C TRP A 137 16.66 -1.52 -14.45
N GLY A 138 17.93 -1.73 -14.17
CA GLY A 138 18.70 -0.93 -13.22
C GLY A 138 19.63 0.02 -13.99
N GLY A 139 20.55 0.66 -13.26
CA GLY A 139 21.59 1.52 -13.81
C GLY A 139 21.23 3.00 -13.90
N SER A 140 20.09 3.46 -13.35
CA SER A 140 19.79 4.89 -13.35
C SER A 140 20.73 5.66 -12.41
N THR A 141 21.20 6.82 -12.85
CA THR A 141 22.08 7.72 -12.08
C THR A 141 21.35 8.90 -11.43
N SER A 142 20.07 9.12 -11.77
CA SER A 142 19.29 10.30 -11.36
C SER A 142 17.96 9.96 -10.67
N GLY A 143 17.88 8.77 -10.07
CA GLY A 143 16.67 8.27 -9.42
C GLY A 143 15.86 7.31 -10.31
N ASP A 144 14.73 6.80 -9.82
CA ASP A 144 13.91 5.89 -10.61
C ASP A 144 13.22 6.66 -11.76
N GLN A 145 13.37 6.19 -13.00
CA GLN A 145 12.82 6.82 -14.19
C GLN A 145 11.81 5.90 -14.88
N PHE A 146 10.69 6.47 -15.34
CA PHE A 146 9.67 5.74 -16.09
C PHE A 146 9.24 6.54 -17.32
N ASP A 147 9.33 5.91 -18.50
CA ASP A 147 9.02 6.55 -19.79
C ASP A 147 7.66 6.14 -20.39
N GLY A 148 6.86 5.38 -19.63
CA GLY A 148 5.59 4.82 -20.09
C GLY A 148 5.65 3.31 -20.39
N ARG A 149 6.85 2.74 -20.56
CA ARG A 149 7.06 1.31 -20.79
C ARG A 149 8.22 0.74 -19.98
N ARG A 150 9.32 1.48 -19.90
CA ARG A 150 10.54 1.10 -19.24
C ARG A 150 10.67 1.82 -17.91
N LEU A 151 10.89 1.04 -16.86
CA LEU A 151 11.25 1.49 -15.51
C LEU A 151 12.75 1.24 -15.31
N THR A 152 13.53 2.31 -15.26
CA THR A 152 14.96 2.25 -14.95
C THR A 152 15.18 2.65 -13.50
N LEU A 153 15.57 1.69 -12.68
CA LEU A 153 15.70 1.83 -11.23
C LEU A 153 17.09 2.37 -10.86
N ASN A 154 17.14 3.17 -9.79
CA ASN A 154 18.39 3.61 -9.19
C ASN A 154 19.01 2.47 -8.34
N THR A 155 19.42 1.42 -9.04
CA THR A 155 20.10 0.25 -8.48
C THR A 155 21.22 -0.17 -9.43
N PRO A 156 22.36 -0.67 -8.95
CA PRO A 156 23.41 -1.15 -9.84
C PRO A 156 22.92 -2.26 -10.78
N GLU A 157 23.36 -2.23 -12.04
CA GLU A 157 23.10 -3.31 -12.99
C GLU A 157 24.08 -4.46 -12.72
N ASN A 158 23.81 -5.24 -11.68
CA ASN A 158 24.67 -6.33 -11.23
C ASN A 158 23.83 -7.54 -10.78
N TYR A 159 24.13 -8.71 -11.34
CA TYR A 159 23.44 -9.96 -11.04
C TYR A 159 23.55 -10.38 -9.55
N ARG A 160 24.59 -9.94 -8.84
CA ARG A 160 24.72 -10.18 -7.39
C ARG A 160 23.77 -9.33 -6.55
N GLN A 161 23.11 -8.34 -7.15
CA GLN A 161 22.22 -7.39 -6.48
C GLN A 161 20.79 -7.40 -7.03
N LEU A 162 20.36 -8.49 -7.68
CA LEU A 162 18.99 -8.61 -8.21
C LEU A 162 17.91 -8.47 -7.13
N SER A 163 18.21 -8.85 -5.89
CA SER A 163 17.32 -8.63 -4.74
C SER A 163 17.04 -7.15 -4.49
N LEU A 164 18.06 -6.28 -4.66
CA LEU A 164 17.92 -4.84 -4.49
C LEU A 164 17.05 -4.23 -5.60
N LYS A 165 17.32 -4.60 -6.86
CA LYS A 165 16.51 -4.19 -8.01
C LYS A 165 15.06 -4.68 -7.88
N THR A 166 14.84 -5.90 -7.39
CA THR A 166 13.49 -6.43 -7.10
C THR A 166 12.80 -5.63 -5.99
N LEU A 167 13.49 -5.33 -4.89
CA LEU A 167 12.94 -4.53 -3.79
C LEU A 167 12.57 -3.12 -4.28
N GLN A 168 13.43 -2.49 -5.07
CA GLN A 168 13.19 -1.15 -5.59
C GLN A 168 12.02 -1.13 -6.58
N MET A 169 11.91 -2.14 -7.46
CA MET A 169 10.74 -2.35 -8.33
C MET A 169 9.44 -2.44 -7.53
N LEU A 170 9.41 -3.24 -6.45
CA LEU A 170 8.23 -3.40 -5.61
C LEU A 170 7.84 -2.10 -4.91
N ARG A 171 8.82 -1.34 -4.41
CA ARG A 171 8.59 -0.02 -3.80
C ARG A 171 8.00 0.96 -4.80
N TRP A 172 8.57 1.03 -6.00
CA TRP A 172 8.08 1.91 -7.06
C TRP A 172 6.65 1.54 -7.46
N CYS A 173 6.40 0.26 -7.77
CA CYS A 173 5.07 -0.20 -8.16
C CYS A 173 4.01 0.07 -7.08
N SER A 174 4.35 -0.15 -5.81
CA SER A 174 3.44 0.12 -4.68
C SER A 174 3.12 1.59 -4.49
N ARG A 175 4.02 2.50 -4.90
CA ARG A 175 3.84 3.95 -4.76
C ARG A 175 3.10 4.54 -5.96
N GLU A 176 3.50 4.14 -7.17
CA GLU A 176 3.00 4.75 -8.41
C GLU A 176 1.73 4.08 -8.94
N LEU A 177 1.55 2.77 -8.70
CA LEU A 177 0.50 1.99 -9.33
C LEU A 177 -0.56 1.53 -8.33
N ARG A 178 -1.80 1.44 -8.81
CA ARG A 178 -2.86 0.67 -8.16
C ARG A 178 -3.01 -0.63 -8.91
N MET A 179 -2.63 -1.73 -8.27
CA MET A 179 -2.52 -3.03 -8.93
C MET A 179 -3.37 -4.08 -8.23
N LYS A 180 -3.97 -4.97 -9.02
CA LYS A 180 -4.68 -6.17 -8.54
C LYS A 180 -3.67 -7.26 -8.16
N GLN A 181 -2.65 -7.38 -8.99
CA GLN A 181 -1.55 -8.34 -8.85
C GLN A 181 -0.32 -7.81 -9.56
N LEU A 182 0.84 -8.26 -9.11
CA LEU A 182 2.13 -8.04 -9.75
C LEU A 182 2.74 -9.39 -10.09
N ILE A 183 3.13 -9.56 -11.34
CA ILE A 183 3.80 -10.76 -11.86
C ILE A 183 5.20 -10.33 -12.26
N LYS A 184 6.22 -10.86 -11.58
CA LYS A 184 7.62 -10.73 -12.02
C LYS A 184 7.91 -11.87 -12.99
N MET A 185 8.45 -11.55 -14.16
CA MET A 185 8.84 -12.51 -15.18
C MET A 185 10.27 -12.20 -15.62
N ASP A 186 11.18 -13.14 -15.43
CA ASP A 186 12.56 -12.99 -15.88
C ASP A 186 12.66 -13.27 -17.38
N LEU A 187 13.34 -12.39 -18.12
CA LEU A 187 13.50 -12.53 -19.58
C LEU A 187 14.11 -13.87 -19.99
N THR A 188 15.04 -14.38 -19.17
CA THR A 188 15.70 -15.68 -19.36
C THR A 188 14.77 -16.88 -19.19
N SER A 189 13.60 -16.70 -18.58
CA SER A 189 12.59 -17.76 -18.42
C SER A 189 11.68 -17.90 -19.64
N ILE A 190 11.80 -17.00 -20.62
CA ILE A 190 10.94 -16.96 -21.79
C ILE A 190 11.56 -17.88 -22.85
N PRO A 191 10.88 -18.98 -23.22
CA PRO A 191 11.46 -19.94 -24.15
C PRO A 191 11.70 -19.29 -25.51
N THR A 192 12.96 -19.23 -25.91
CA THR A 192 13.39 -19.01 -27.30
C THR A 192 12.97 -20.25 -28.08
N ARG A 193 11.93 -20.17 -28.90
CA ARG A 193 11.46 -21.35 -29.65
C ARG A 193 12.54 -21.84 -30.61
N ALA A 194 13.12 -23.00 -30.31
CA ALA A 194 13.16 -24.12 -31.23
C ALA A 194 12.50 -25.30 -30.48
N ASN A 195 11.43 -25.88 -31.04
CA ASN A 195 10.66 -27.04 -30.52
C ASN A 195 9.51 -26.70 -29.55
N TRP A 196 8.39 -26.24 -30.13
CA TRP A 196 7.04 -26.66 -29.72
C TRP A 196 6.39 -27.35 -30.91
#